data_AF-A0A8S2M5V8-F1
#
_entry.id   AF-A0A8S2M5V8-F1
#
_cell.length_a   1.000
_cell.length_b   1.000
_cell.length_c   1.000
_cell.angle_alpha   90.00
_cell.angle_beta   90.00
_cell.angle_gamma   90.00
#
_symmetry.space_group_name_H-M   'P 1'
#
loop_
_entity.id
_entity.type
_entity.pdbx_description
1 polymer ?
#
loop_
_entity_poly.entity_id
_entity_poly.type
_entity_poly.pdbx_seq_one_letter_code
_entity_poly.pdbx_strand_id
1 'polypeptide(L)'
;MDKNKIVFTCDRGPNILKALKEDEVKIPSPLKYIESNTSLSELPSKACELLDVITTSEQLVKHVKLCGLNKSIQDSDGVVLKQAIVVRWLSISNLLEPVDLSYEHLRSILSRSSNTKQSFKLNKINIDGLKDLIRLLSVFKDVSVLVQTGARPSLHMVYIAMNKLEHHLNGNDVDENGDFIPIDDRHEGTNFFRKRLLQLLRTMFTFDEKHLAAKTIAHSYIREQIDEILGLDTEQHTQLTEPTKKA
;
A
#
# COMPACT_ATOMS: atom_id res chain seq x y z
N MET A 1 2.15 -23.58 25.04
CA MET A 1 3.05 -22.63 24.36
C MET A 1 4.23 -22.37 25.28
N ASP A 2 5.45 -22.68 24.81
CA ASP A 2 6.67 -22.34 25.55
C ASP A 2 6.84 -20.82 25.61
N LYS A 3 6.90 -20.27 26.82
CA LYS A 3 6.84 -18.82 27.08
C LYS A 3 8.09 -18.04 26.61
N ASN A 4 9.12 -18.71 26.09
CA ASN A 4 10.40 -18.11 25.72
C ASN A 4 10.77 -18.24 24.22
N LYS A 5 9.82 -18.59 23.35
CA LYS A 5 10.10 -18.65 21.91
C LYS A 5 10.05 -17.25 21.29
N ILE A 6 11.20 -16.76 20.83
CA ILE A 6 11.30 -15.49 20.09
C ILE A 6 10.77 -15.71 18.67
N VAL A 7 9.83 -14.89 18.23
CA VAL A 7 9.27 -14.92 16.87
C VAL A 7 9.80 -13.71 16.10
N PHE A 8 10.34 -13.95 14.90
CA PHE A 8 10.87 -12.90 14.04
C PHE A 8 9.85 -12.52 12.95
N THR A 9 9.86 -11.26 12.52
CA THR A 9 9.10 -10.75 11.37
C THR A 9 10.08 -10.10 10.40
N CYS A 10 10.14 -10.58 9.15
CA CYS A 10 11.13 -10.14 8.17
C CYS A 10 10.55 -10.08 6.75
N ASP A 11 11.27 -9.43 5.84
CA ASP A 11 10.95 -9.46 4.41
C ASP A 11 11.41 -10.79 3.75
N ARG A 12 11.03 -10.98 2.48
CA ARG A 12 11.44 -12.16 1.67
C ARG A 12 12.89 -12.08 1.15
N GLY A 13 13.77 -11.34 1.81
CA GLY A 13 15.18 -11.28 1.42
C GLY A 13 15.81 -12.68 1.48
N PRO A 14 16.37 -13.21 0.37
CA PRO A 14 16.89 -14.59 0.36
C PRO A 14 17.97 -14.85 1.43
N ASN A 15 18.70 -13.80 1.82
CA ASN A 15 19.72 -13.86 2.87
C ASN A 15 19.11 -13.91 4.28
N ILE A 16 18.04 -13.14 4.55
CA ILE A 16 17.38 -13.14 5.87
C ILE A 16 16.58 -14.45 6.06
N LEU A 17 15.95 -14.93 4.99
CA LEU A 17 15.24 -16.22 4.98
C LEU A 17 16.17 -17.40 5.27
N LYS A 18 17.40 -17.37 4.72
CA LYS A 18 18.40 -18.41 4.98
C LYS A 18 18.91 -18.38 6.43
N ALA A 19 18.89 -17.21 7.07
CA ALA A 19 19.38 -17.00 8.43
C ALA A 19 18.34 -17.36 9.52
N LEU A 20 17.05 -17.17 9.25
CA LEU A 20 15.97 -17.25 10.27
C LEU A 20 15.12 -18.53 10.19
N LYS A 21 15.69 -19.66 9.75
CA LYS A 21 15.00 -20.96 9.65
C LYS A 21 14.05 -21.20 10.86
N GLU A 22 12.74 -21.22 10.59
CA GLU A 22 11.64 -21.80 11.40
C GLU A 22 10.60 -20.93 12.15
N ASP A 23 10.61 -19.59 12.12
CA ASP A 23 9.44 -18.84 12.65
C ASP A 23 9.20 -17.52 11.89
N GLU A 24 8.35 -17.58 10.87
CA GLU A 24 8.13 -16.48 9.93
C GLU A 24 6.68 -15.98 9.91
N VAL A 25 6.53 -14.67 9.77
CA VAL A 25 5.33 -13.94 9.35
C VAL A 25 5.65 -13.29 8.00
N LYS A 26 4.92 -13.65 6.95
CA LYS A 26 5.29 -13.43 5.52
C LYS A 26 4.76 -12.10 4.96
N ILE A 27 5.61 -11.30 4.28
CA ILE A 27 5.17 -10.09 3.53
C ILE A 27 5.85 -9.99 2.15
N PRO A 28 5.11 -10.04 1.02
CA PRO A 28 5.66 -9.89 -0.34
C PRO A 28 5.53 -8.48 -0.96
N SER A 29 6.33 -8.19 -2.02
CA SER A 29 6.27 -6.95 -2.83
C SER A 29 5.52 -7.16 -4.17
N PRO A 30 4.43 -6.41 -4.47
CA PRO A 30 3.56 -6.68 -5.63
C PRO A 30 4.07 -6.20 -7.02
N LEU A 31 4.71 -5.02 -7.12
CA LEU A 31 4.96 -4.36 -8.42
C LEU A 31 5.93 -5.10 -9.34
N LYS A 32 7.05 -5.57 -8.79
CA LYS A 32 8.02 -6.38 -9.56
C LYS A 32 7.38 -7.67 -10.08
N TYR A 33 6.36 -8.18 -9.39
CA TYR A 33 5.59 -9.33 -9.86
C TYR A 33 4.62 -8.95 -10.99
N ILE A 34 3.97 -7.78 -10.94
CA ILE A 34 3.15 -7.30 -12.08
C ILE A 34 4.03 -7.20 -13.33
N GLU A 35 5.18 -6.54 -13.23
CA GLU A 35 6.11 -6.36 -14.34
C GLU A 35 6.70 -7.70 -14.84
N SER A 36 6.98 -8.64 -13.93
CA SER A 36 7.62 -9.92 -14.29
C SER A 36 6.63 -11.01 -14.72
N ASN A 37 5.33 -10.86 -14.48
CA ASN A 37 4.31 -11.89 -14.75
C ASN A 37 3.19 -11.41 -15.69
N THR A 38 3.34 -10.25 -16.32
CA THR A 38 2.43 -9.77 -17.36
C THR A 38 3.24 -9.53 -18.62
N SER A 39 2.99 -10.32 -19.65
CA SER A 39 3.63 -10.14 -20.95
C SER A 39 3.25 -8.76 -21.51
N LEU A 40 4.23 -8.01 -22.01
CA LEU A 40 4.01 -6.69 -22.64
C LEU A 40 2.95 -6.71 -23.75
N SER A 41 2.72 -7.87 -24.39
CA SER A 41 1.69 -8.10 -25.41
C SER A 41 0.26 -8.20 -24.88
N GLU A 42 0.07 -8.38 -23.57
CA GLU A 42 -1.26 -8.53 -22.92
C GLU A 42 -1.72 -7.24 -22.24
N LEU A 43 -0.89 -6.19 -22.25
CA LEU A 43 -1.22 -4.91 -21.63
C LEU A 43 -2.16 -4.09 -22.55
N PRO A 44 -3.31 -3.63 -22.04
CA PRO A 44 -4.13 -2.65 -22.75
C PRO A 44 -3.31 -1.37 -23.02
N SER A 45 -3.58 -0.70 -24.13
CA SER A 45 -2.90 0.56 -24.51
C SER A 45 -2.93 1.60 -23.37
N LYS A 46 -4.05 1.71 -22.67
CA LYS A 46 -4.21 2.60 -21.50
C LYS A 46 -3.38 2.19 -20.28
N ALA A 47 -3.06 0.91 -20.11
CA ALA A 47 -2.13 0.49 -19.07
C ALA A 47 -0.69 0.86 -19.45
N CYS A 48 -0.32 0.76 -20.73
CA CYS A 48 0.97 1.22 -21.23
C CYS A 48 1.16 2.74 -21.03
N GLU A 49 0.11 3.55 -21.26
CA GLU A 49 0.16 5.00 -21.00
C GLU A 49 0.53 5.32 -19.53
N LEU A 50 0.01 4.55 -18.56
CA LEU A 50 0.36 4.75 -17.14
C LEU A 50 1.79 4.28 -16.82
N LEU A 51 2.28 3.20 -17.45
CA LEU A 51 3.67 2.80 -17.33
C LEU A 51 4.62 3.85 -17.90
N ASP A 52 4.23 4.50 -18.98
CA ASP A 52 4.97 5.63 -19.56
C ASP A 52 4.99 6.83 -18.61
N VAL A 53 3.88 7.11 -17.90
CA VAL A 53 3.83 8.14 -16.84
C VAL A 53 4.83 7.83 -15.72
N ILE A 54 4.86 6.59 -15.23
CA ILE A 54 5.82 6.16 -14.18
C ILE A 54 7.26 6.34 -14.69
N THR A 55 7.57 5.74 -15.85
CA THR A 55 8.92 5.76 -16.43
C THR A 55 9.40 7.18 -16.71
N THR A 56 8.52 8.04 -17.23
CA THR A 56 8.84 9.44 -17.51
C THR A 56 9.09 10.21 -16.22
N SER A 57 8.27 9.98 -15.19
CA SER A 57 8.45 10.59 -13.86
C SER A 57 9.78 10.17 -13.23
N GLU A 58 10.17 8.90 -13.32
CA GLU A 58 11.47 8.42 -12.83
C GLU A 58 12.65 9.11 -13.52
N GLN A 59 12.60 9.20 -14.84
CA GLN A 59 13.65 9.85 -15.62
C GLN A 59 13.74 11.35 -15.30
N LEU A 60 12.59 12.00 -15.10
CA LEU A 60 12.50 13.42 -14.75
C LEU A 60 13.11 13.68 -13.37
N VAL A 61 12.69 12.92 -12.35
CA VAL A 61 13.21 13.04 -10.99
C VAL A 61 14.73 12.80 -10.96
N LYS A 62 15.21 11.79 -11.70
CA LYS A 62 16.65 11.52 -11.84
C LYS A 62 17.38 12.73 -12.42
N HIS A 63 16.81 13.35 -13.45
CA HIS A 63 17.40 14.54 -14.05
C HIS A 63 17.43 15.74 -13.09
N VAL A 64 16.31 16.04 -12.44
CA VAL A 64 16.18 17.14 -11.46
C VAL A 64 17.22 17.01 -10.34
N LYS A 65 17.42 15.79 -9.82
CA LYS A 65 18.47 15.53 -8.81
C LYS A 65 19.88 15.75 -9.36
N LEU A 66 20.19 15.19 -10.53
CA LEU A 66 21.52 15.30 -11.13
C LEU A 66 21.91 16.75 -11.44
N CYS A 67 20.93 17.58 -11.80
CA CYS A 67 21.14 18.99 -12.11
C CYS A 67 20.98 19.91 -10.89
N GLY A 68 20.73 19.38 -9.69
CA GLY A 68 20.56 20.19 -8.47
C GLY A 68 19.32 21.09 -8.48
N LEU A 69 18.33 20.82 -9.34
CA LEU A 69 17.16 21.68 -9.56
C LEU A 69 16.15 21.66 -8.40
N ASN A 70 16.28 20.71 -7.46
CA ASN A 70 15.42 20.66 -6.27
C ASN A 70 15.46 21.96 -5.45
N LYS A 71 16.60 22.65 -5.41
CA LYS A 71 16.69 23.95 -4.73
C LYS A 71 15.81 24.99 -5.42
N SER A 72 15.91 25.11 -6.74
CA SER A 72 15.09 26.03 -7.53
C SER A 72 13.58 25.73 -7.45
N ILE A 73 13.21 24.45 -7.30
CA ILE A 73 11.83 24.04 -7.05
C ILE A 73 11.36 24.54 -5.68
N GLN A 74 12.15 24.33 -4.63
CA GLN A 74 11.83 24.83 -3.29
C GLN A 74 11.79 26.36 -3.22
N ASP A 75 12.71 27.04 -3.90
CA ASP A 75 12.74 28.51 -3.99
C ASP A 75 11.49 29.08 -4.71
N SER A 76 10.76 28.22 -5.42
CA SER A 76 9.50 28.55 -6.10
C SER A 76 8.27 28.00 -5.35
N ASP A 77 8.38 27.68 -4.05
CA ASP A 77 7.34 27.06 -3.22
C ASP A 77 6.86 25.67 -3.68
N GLY A 78 7.66 24.98 -4.49
CA GLY A 78 7.41 23.60 -4.93
C GLY A 78 7.90 22.54 -3.94
N VAL A 79 7.39 21.31 -4.12
CA VAL A 79 7.78 20.13 -3.33
C VAL A 79 9.02 19.44 -3.94
N VAL A 80 9.97 19.09 -3.06
CA VAL A 80 11.19 18.38 -3.44
C VAL A 80 10.88 17.02 -4.06
N LEU A 81 11.47 16.77 -5.23
CA LEU A 81 11.32 15.50 -5.91
C LEU A 81 12.15 14.40 -5.25
N LYS A 82 11.51 13.26 -4.99
CA LYS A 82 12.12 12.07 -4.37
C LYS A 82 12.20 10.93 -5.39
N GLN A 83 13.36 10.28 -5.44
CA GLN A 83 13.53 9.10 -6.31
C GLN A 83 12.81 7.90 -5.73
N ALA A 84 12.23 7.09 -6.61
CA ALA A 84 11.77 5.77 -6.26
C ALA A 84 12.96 4.81 -6.06
N ILE A 85 12.84 3.95 -5.06
CA ILE A 85 13.54 2.70 -4.92
C ILE A 85 12.59 1.66 -5.52
N VAL A 86 12.97 1.13 -6.69
CA VAL A 86 12.19 0.29 -7.63
C VAL A 86 11.43 -0.88 -6.97
N VAL A 87 11.80 -1.31 -5.76
CA VAL A 87 11.31 -2.54 -5.14
C VAL A 87 10.12 -2.33 -4.17
N ARG A 88 9.68 -1.09 -3.91
CA ARG A 88 8.64 -0.79 -2.90
C ARG A 88 7.54 0.10 -3.46
N TRP A 89 6.28 -0.31 -3.28
CA TRP A 89 5.08 0.43 -3.71
C TRP A 89 4.98 1.83 -3.11
N LEU A 90 5.36 1.98 -1.83
CA LEU A 90 5.51 3.29 -1.18
C LEU A 90 6.49 4.20 -1.93
N SER A 91 7.47 3.62 -2.62
CA SER A 91 8.47 4.42 -3.30
C SER A 91 7.98 5.01 -4.61
N ILE A 92 7.01 4.36 -5.26
CA ILE A 92 6.35 4.91 -6.46
C ILE A 92 5.41 6.04 -6.04
N SER A 93 4.58 5.87 -5.01
CA SER A 93 3.73 6.99 -4.52
C SER A 93 4.58 8.18 -4.06
N ASN A 94 5.66 7.94 -3.30
CA ASN A 94 6.60 8.99 -2.88
C ASN A 94 7.35 9.66 -4.05
N LEU A 95 7.37 9.05 -5.24
CA LEU A 95 7.93 9.64 -6.46
C LEU A 95 6.88 10.44 -7.23
N LEU A 96 5.68 9.90 -7.40
CA LEU A 96 4.62 10.49 -8.22
C LEU A 96 3.96 11.69 -7.53
N GLU A 97 3.69 11.63 -6.22
CA GLU A 97 3.06 12.72 -5.46
C GLU A 97 3.85 14.04 -5.58
N PRO A 98 5.17 14.10 -5.35
CA PRO A 98 5.94 15.33 -5.56
C PRO A 98 5.97 15.80 -7.01
N VAL A 99 5.88 14.90 -8.00
CA VAL A 99 5.86 15.27 -9.42
C VAL A 99 4.56 16.00 -9.77
N ASP A 100 3.42 15.52 -9.27
CA ASP A 100 2.12 16.19 -9.44
C ASP A 100 2.12 17.57 -8.73
N LEU A 101 2.52 17.61 -7.46
CA LEU A 101 2.53 18.85 -6.66
C LEU A 101 3.48 19.92 -7.21
N SER A 102 4.57 19.51 -7.85
CA SER A 102 5.57 20.41 -8.43
C SER A 102 5.43 20.58 -9.94
N TYR A 103 4.36 20.08 -10.57
CA TYR A 103 4.26 20.01 -12.03
C TYR A 103 4.44 21.38 -12.71
N GLU A 104 3.71 22.41 -12.26
CA GLU A 104 3.80 23.76 -12.84
C GLU A 104 5.15 24.43 -12.55
N HIS A 105 5.73 24.19 -11.37
CA HIS A 105 7.07 24.67 -11.02
C HIS A 105 8.13 24.04 -11.93
N LEU A 106 8.05 22.73 -12.15
CA LEU A 106 8.92 21.99 -13.07
C LEU A 106 8.78 22.50 -14.50
N ARG A 107 7.55 22.78 -14.94
CA ARG A 107 7.27 23.32 -16.26
C ARG A 107 7.91 24.69 -16.46
N SER A 108 7.78 25.57 -15.47
CA SER A 108 8.41 26.89 -15.46
C SER A 108 9.95 26.80 -15.46
N ILE A 109 10.54 25.96 -14.62
CA ILE A 109 12.01 25.82 -14.52
C ILE A 109 12.59 25.21 -15.80
N LEU A 110 11.97 24.15 -16.31
CA LEU A 110 12.46 23.44 -17.49
C LEU A 110 12.27 24.23 -18.77
N SER A 111 11.22 25.07 -18.87
CA SER A 111 11.03 25.98 -20.02
C SER A 111 12.02 27.14 -20.03
N ARG A 112 12.48 27.60 -18.86
CA ARG A 112 13.53 28.63 -18.75
C ARG A 112 14.93 28.08 -19.03
N SER A 113 15.16 26.80 -18.73
CA SER A 113 16.39 26.11 -19.12
C SER A 113 16.35 25.77 -20.62
N SER A 114 17.49 25.77 -21.32
CA SER A 114 17.60 25.33 -22.72
C SER A 114 17.34 23.83 -22.95
N ASN A 115 16.66 23.18 -22.01
CA ASN A 115 16.52 21.74 -21.85
C ASN A 115 15.22 21.24 -22.48
N THR A 116 15.06 21.54 -23.76
CA THR A 116 13.87 21.24 -24.57
C THR A 116 13.44 19.77 -24.52
N LYS A 117 14.42 18.85 -24.41
CA LYS A 117 14.16 17.40 -24.26
C LYS A 117 13.40 17.05 -22.99
N GLN A 118 13.71 17.68 -21.86
CA GLN A 118 13.06 17.39 -20.56
C GLN A 118 11.71 18.12 -20.45
N SER A 119 11.61 19.33 -21.00
CA SER A 119 10.32 20.02 -21.14
C SER A 119 9.34 19.20 -22.00
N PHE A 120 9.81 18.62 -23.11
CA PHE A 120 9.00 17.73 -23.93
C PHE A 120 8.54 16.47 -23.18
N LYS A 121 9.41 15.87 -22.36
CA LYS A 121 9.05 14.72 -21.52
C LYS A 121 7.99 15.08 -20.47
N LEU A 122 8.12 16.23 -19.82
CA LEU A 122 7.14 16.72 -18.85
C LEU A 122 5.76 16.91 -19.50
N ASN A 123 5.71 17.47 -20.71
CA ASN A 123 4.47 17.69 -21.46
C ASN A 123 3.80 16.37 -21.92
N LYS A 124 4.52 15.26 -21.93
CA LYS A 124 3.98 13.93 -22.24
C LYS A 124 3.32 13.24 -21.05
N ILE A 125 3.52 13.75 -19.83
CA ILE A 125 2.90 13.17 -18.65
C ILE A 125 1.39 13.47 -18.72
N ASN A 126 0.59 12.42 -18.86
CA ASN A 126 -0.86 12.51 -18.69
C ASN A 126 -1.16 12.78 -17.20
N ILE A 127 -1.56 14.01 -16.89
CA ILE A 127 -1.80 14.45 -15.50
C ILE A 127 -3.01 13.77 -14.89
N ASP A 128 -4.05 13.50 -15.65
CA ASP A 128 -5.21 12.77 -15.15
C ASP A 128 -4.84 11.32 -14.80
N GLY A 129 -4.06 10.67 -15.68
CA GLY A 129 -3.50 9.35 -15.40
C GLY A 129 -2.55 9.32 -14.19
N LEU A 130 -1.74 10.36 -14.02
CA LEU A 130 -0.87 10.53 -12.85
C LEU A 130 -1.68 10.62 -11.55
N LYS A 131 -2.73 11.44 -11.54
CA LYS A 131 -3.61 11.61 -10.37
C LYS A 131 -4.38 10.35 -10.04
N ASP A 132 -4.92 9.66 -11.04
CA ASP A 132 -5.59 8.37 -10.84
C ASP A 132 -4.63 7.33 -10.26
N LEU A 133 -3.37 7.30 -10.72
CA LEU A 133 -2.36 6.40 -10.19
C LEU A 133 -1.95 6.75 -8.75
N ILE A 134 -1.82 8.04 -8.42
CA ILE A 134 -1.58 8.51 -7.04
C ILE A 134 -2.74 8.07 -6.14
N ARG A 135 -3.98 8.28 -6.57
CA ARG A 135 -5.18 7.85 -5.83
C ARG A 135 -5.21 6.33 -5.63
N LEU A 136 -4.90 5.56 -6.67
CA LEU A 136 -4.81 4.09 -6.56
C LEU A 136 -3.78 3.66 -5.49
N LEU A 137 -2.61 4.32 -5.44
CA LEU A 137 -1.53 3.98 -4.51
C LEU A 137 -1.72 4.54 -3.09
N SER A 138 -2.54 5.57 -2.91
CA SER A 138 -2.72 6.29 -1.64
C SER A 138 -3.17 5.38 -0.48
N VAL A 139 -4.17 4.53 -0.70
CA VAL A 139 -4.71 3.61 0.32
C VAL A 139 -3.65 2.64 0.83
N PHE A 140 -2.72 2.26 -0.03
CA PHE A 140 -1.62 1.46 0.43
C PHE A 140 -0.81 2.25 1.46
N LYS A 141 -0.51 3.54 1.25
CA LYS A 141 0.29 4.36 2.18
C LYS A 141 -0.30 4.35 3.58
N ASP A 142 -1.61 4.52 3.69
CA ASP A 142 -2.36 4.44 4.95
C ASP A 142 -2.19 3.09 5.62
N VAL A 143 -2.35 2.01 4.85
CA VAL A 143 -2.22 0.64 5.34
C VAL A 143 -0.80 0.36 5.83
N SER A 144 0.22 0.88 5.15
CA SER A 144 1.61 0.79 5.63
C SER A 144 1.77 1.44 6.99
N VAL A 145 1.25 2.67 7.18
CA VAL A 145 1.29 3.35 8.48
C VAL A 145 0.58 2.53 9.55
N LEU A 146 -0.59 1.98 9.21
CA LEU A 146 -1.40 1.17 10.12
C LEU A 146 -0.66 -0.06 10.64
N VAL A 147 0.00 -0.82 9.75
CA VAL A 147 0.66 -2.09 10.12
C VAL A 147 2.10 -1.90 10.64
N GLN A 148 2.78 -0.82 10.23
CA GLN A 148 4.17 -0.54 10.64
C GLN A 148 4.27 0.29 11.92
N THR A 149 3.16 0.56 12.61
CA THR A 149 3.19 1.27 13.90
C THR A 149 3.88 0.43 14.97
N GLY A 150 5.13 0.73 15.28
CA GLY A 150 5.92 0.00 16.29
C GLY A 150 5.54 0.30 17.75
N ALA A 151 4.72 1.33 17.99
CA ALA A 151 4.32 1.77 19.33
C ALA A 151 3.07 1.08 19.87
N ARG A 152 2.34 0.33 19.04
CA ARG A 152 1.09 -0.34 19.41
C ARG A 152 1.03 -1.72 18.76
N PRO A 153 0.31 -2.69 19.34
CA PRO A 153 0.11 -3.98 18.68
C PRO A 153 -0.53 -3.77 17.30
N SER A 154 0.11 -4.26 16.24
CA SER A 154 -0.34 -4.03 14.86
C SER A 154 -0.59 -5.32 14.06
N LEU A 155 -0.24 -6.49 14.61
CA LEU A 155 -0.41 -7.77 13.91
C LEU A 155 -1.89 -8.08 13.58
N HIS A 156 -2.81 -7.75 14.48
CA HIS A 156 -4.24 -7.88 14.25
C HIS A 156 -4.76 -6.87 13.21
N MET A 157 -4.11 -5.71 13.08
CA MET A 157 -4.44 -4.68 12.10
C MET A 157 -4.13 -5.10 10.66
N VAL A 158 -3.27 -6.12 10.46
CA VAL A 158 -3.01 -6.69 9.14
C VAL A 158 -4.32 -7.15 8.50
N TYR A 159 -5.24 -7.76 9.24
CA TYR A 159 -6.52 -8.19 8.69
C TYR A 159 -7.38 -7.02 8.20
N ILE A 160 -7.47 -5.94 9.00
CA ILE A 160 -8.19 -4.71 8.64
C ILE A 160 -7.56 -4.06 7.41
N ALA A 161 -6.23 -3.97 7.39
CA ALA A 161 -5.45 -3.48 6.28
C ALA A 161 -5.74 -4.23 4.98
N MET A 162 -5.79 -5.57 5.02
CA MET A 162 -6.08 -6.39 3.85
C MET A 162 -7.52 -6.18 3.36
N ASN A 163 -8.49 -6.11 4.27
CA ASN A 163 -9.87 -5.80 3.90
C ASN A 163 -9.96 -4.41 3.24
N LYS A 164 -9.30 -3.38 3.80
CA LYS A 164 -9.27 -2.03 3.22
C LYS A 164 -8.69 -2.06 1.79
N LEU A 165 -7.57 -2.77 1.60
CA LEU A 165 -6.96 -2.93 0.27
C LEU A 165 -7.87 -3.68 -0.70
N GLU A 166 -8.53 -4.76 -0.28
CA GLU A 166 -9.44 -5.51 -1.14
C GLU A 166 -10.65 -4.68 -1.57
N HIS A 167 -11.25 -3.90 -0.67
CA HIS A 167 -12.39 -3.05 -1.02
C HIS A 167 -11.97 -1.96 -2.01
N HIS A 168 -10.86 -1.26 -1.71
CA HIS A 168 -10.26 -0.29 -2.62
C HIS A 168 -10.05 -0.92 -3.99
N LEU A 169 -9.36 -2.06 -4.05
CA LEU A 169 -9.04 -2.73 -5.31
C LEU A 169 -10.26 -3.40 -6.01
N ASN A 170 -11.42 -3.50 -5.35
CA ASN A 170 -12.67 -3.85 -6.02
C ASN A 170 -13.41 -2.64 -6.59
N GLY A 171 -12.85 -1.44 -6.43
CA GLY A 171 -13.44 -0.19 -6.92
C GLY A 171 -14.35 0.49 -5.91
N ASN A 172 -14.21 0.19 -4.62
CA ASN A 172 -14.96 0.86 -3.56
C ASN A 172 -13.98 1.57 -2.60
N ASP A 173 -14.17 2.86 -2.35
CA ASP A 173 -13.50 3.57 -1.27
C ASP A 173 -14.40 3.66 -0.04
N VAL A 174 -13.86 4.15 1.07
CA VAL A 174 -14.61 4.42 2.30
C VAL A 174 -14.64 5.93 2.50
N ASP A 175 -15.83 6.50 2.63
CA ASP A 175 -15.99 7.93 2.88
C ASP A 175 -15.68 8.31 4.34
N GLU A 176 -15.84 9.58 4.69
CA GLU A 176 -15.63 10.10 6.05
C GLU A 176 -16.58 9.50 7.10
N ASN A 177 -17.72 8.96 6.67
CA ASN A 177 -18.72 8.32 7.53
C ASN A 177 -18.48 6.81 7.68
N GLY A 178 -17.52 6.24 6.93
CA GLY A 178 -17.27 4.80 6.92
C GLY A 178 -18.09 4.05 5.87
N ASP A 179 -18.83 4.74 5.00
CA ASP A 179 -19.67 4.14 3.98
C ASP A 179 -18.86 3.83 2.73
N PHE A 180 -19.18 2.69 2.10
CA PHE A 180 -18.54 2.29 0.85
C PHE A 180 -19.09 3.10 -0.33
N ILE A 181 -18.21 3.83 -1.00
CA ILE A 181 -18.53 4.61 -2.19
C ILE A 181 -17.79 4.06 -3.43
N PRO A 182 -18.44 3.98 -4.60
CA PRO A 182 -17.77 3.53 -5.81
C PRO A 182 -16.71 4.54 -6.24
N ILE A 183 -15.54 4.04 -6.64
CA ILE A 183 -14.45 4.85 -7.17
C ILE A 183 -14.74 5.14 -8.64
N ASP A 184 -14.93 6.42 -8.96
CA ASP A 184 -14.96 6.91 -10.33
C ASP A 184 -13.52 6.96 -10.89
N ASP A 185 -12.99 5.81 -11.31
CA ASP A 185 -11.73 5.70 -12.06
C ASP A 185 -11.98 6.10 -13.52
N ARG A 186 -11.57 7.32 -13.87
CA ARG A 186 -11.78 7.87 -15.23
C ARG A 186 -10.81 7.24 -16.24
N HIS A 187 -9.64 6.78 -15.79
CA HIS A 187 -8.64 6.17 -16.64
C HIS A 187 -8.73 4.64 -16.67
N GLU A 188 -9.04 4.07 -17.84
CA GLU A 188 -9.16 2.61 -18.05
C GLU A 188 -7.90 1.81 -17.65
N GLY A 189 -6.72 2.41 -17.80
CA GLY A 189 -5.46 1.80 -17.35
C GLY A 189 -5.41 1.54 -15.85
N THR A 190 -6.05 2.39 -15.04
CA THR A 190 -6.08 2.25 -13.57
C THR A 190 -6.90 1.03 -13.17
N ASN A 191 -8.01 0.76 -13.86
CA ASN A 191 -8.82 -0.44 -13.66
C ASN A 191 -8.04 -1.73 -13.94
N PHE A 192 -7.17 -1.73 -14.96
CA PHE A 192 -6.27 -2.86 -15.23
C PHE A 192 -5.32 -3.10 -14.05
N PHE A 193 -4.60 -2.07 -13.60
CA PHE A 193 -3.70 -2.19 -12.44
C PHE A 193 -4.43 -2.59 -11.17
N ARG A 194 -5.63 -2.08 -10.96
CA ARG A 194 -6.47 -2.39 -9.81
C ARG A 194 -6.79 -3.89 -9.74
N LYS A 195 -7.31 -4.47 -10.84
CA LYS A 195 -7.57 -5.92 -10.95
C LYS A 195 -6.31 -6.75 -10.75
N ARG A 196 -5.20 -6.30 -11.32
CA ARG A 196 -3.93 -7.01 -11.21
C ARG A 196 -3.38 -6.99 -9.78
N LEU A 197 -3.39 -5.82 -9.12
CA LEU A 197 -3.02 -5.68 -7.72
C LEU A 197 -3.92 -6.52 -6.81
N LEU A 198 -5.22 -6.61 -7.08
CA LEU A 198 -6.13 -7.48 -6.32
C LEU A 198 -5.74 -8.95 -6.43
N GLN A 199 -5.43 -9.41 -7.66
CA GLN A 199 -4.95 -10.77 -7.88
C GLN A 199 -3.65 -11.03 -7.11
N LEU A 200 -2.74 -10.06 -7.05
CA LEU A 200 -1.50 -10.19 -6.28
C LEU A 200 -1.74 -10.21 -4.78
N LEU A 201 -2.61 -9.34 -4.29
CA LEU A 201 -2.97 -9.30 -2.89
C LEU A 201 -3.46 -10.67 -2.43
N ARG A 202 -4.37 -11.29 -3.20
CA ARG A 202 -4.94 -12.62 -2.90
C ARG A 202 -3.97 -13.78 -3.05
N THR A 203 -3.04 -13.73 -4.00
CA THR A 203 -2.11 -14.83 -4.27
C THR A 203 -0.87 -14.78 -3.39
N MET A 204 -0.43 -13.58 -2.99
CA MET A 204 0.84 -13.42 -2.31
C MET A 204 0.70 -13.32 -0.79
N PHE A 205 -0.39 -12.73 -0.30
CA PHE A 205 -0.61 -12.61 1.13
C PHE A 205 -1.48 -13.74 1.63
N THR A 206 -0.92 -14.55 2.51
CA THR A 206 -1.60 -15.61 3.23
C THR A 206 -1.52 -15.31 4.72
N PHE A 207 -2.66 -15.29 5.40
CA PHE A 207 -2.66 -15.22 6.86
C PHE A 207 -2.13 -16.54 7.41
N ASP A 208 -1.16 -16.46 8.31
CA ASP A 208 -0.76 -17.59 9.13
C ASP A 208 -1.63 -17.67 10.41
N GLU A 209 -1.44 -18.73 11.18
CA GLU A 209 -2.17 -18.95 12.44
C GLU A 209 -1.97 -17.80 13.45
N LYS A 210 -0.79 -17.13 13.43
CA LYS A 210 -0.48 -16.03 14.35
C LYS A 210 -1.29 -14.78 14.01
N HIS A 211 -1.48 -14.49 12.73
CA HIS A 211 -2.38 -13.41 12.29
C HIS A 211 -3.83 -13.70 12.71
N LEU A 212 -4.27 -14.95 12.53
CA LEU A 212 -5.65 -15.34 12.86
C LEU A 212 -5.91 -15.29 14.36
N ALA A 213 -4.96 -15.78 15.17
CA ALA A 213 -5.03 -15.69 16.62
C ALA A 213 -5.04 -14.24 17.11
N ALA A 214 -4.15 -13.39 16.57
CA ALA A 214 -4.09 -11.97 16.92
C ALA A 214 -5.42 -11.25 16.61
N LYS A 215 -6.04 -11.56 15.47
CA LYS A 215 -7.38 -11.03 15.11
C LYS A 215 -8.41 -11.46 16.16
N THR A 216 -8.50 -12.75 16.47
CA THR A 216 -9.51 -13.27 17.41
C THR A 216 -9.40 -12.62 18.79
N ILE A 217 -8.18 -12.49 19.32
CA ILE A 217 -7.92 -11.87 20.62
C ILE A 217 -8.27 -10.37 20.61
N ALA A 218 -7.89 -9.66 19.55
CA ALA A 218 -8.23 -8.24 19.43
C ALA A 218 -9.75 -8.04 19.31
N HIS A 219 -10.44 -8.88 18.53
CA HIS A 219 -11.89 -8.82 18.39
C HIS A 219 -12.63 -9.14 19.69
N SER A 220 -12.18 -10.14 20.47
CA SER A 220 -12.80 -10.44 21.77
C SER A 220 -12.64 -9.27 22.74
N TYR A 221 -11.45 -8.68 22.81
CA TYR A 221 -11.20 -7.51 23.65
C TYR A 221 -12.05 -6.29 23.25
N ILE A 222 -12.13 -5.98 21.95
CA ILE A 222 -12.96 -4.88 21.46
C ILE A 222 -14.44 -5.12 21.77
N ARG A 223 -14.91 -6.37 21.62
CA ARG A 223 -16.28 -6.74 21.93
C ARG A 223 -16.58 -6.60 23.42
N GLU A 224 -15.69 -7.08 24.29
CA GLU A 224 -15.82 -6.91 25.74
C GLU A 224 -15.91 -5.42 26.12
N GLN A 225 -15.08 -4.56 25.52
CA GLN A 225 -15.16 -3.12 25.79
C GLN A 225 -16.47 -2.49 25.29
N ILE A 226 -16.97 -2.91 24.12
CA ILE A 226 -18.26 -2.42 23.61
C ILE A 226 -19.39 -2.90 24.52
N ASP A 227 -19.38 -4.16 24.93
CA ASP A 227 -20.40 -4.73 25.81
C ASP A 227 -20.38 -4.04 27.19
N GLU A 228 -19.20 -3.73 27.73
CA GLU A 228 -19.03 -2.94 28.97
C GLU A 228 -19.58 -1.50 28.81
N ILE A 229 -19.25 -0.82 27.71
CA ILE A 229 -19.76 0.54 27.41
C ILE A 229 -21.28 0.55 27.24
N LEU A 230 -21.83 -0.49 26.63
CA LEU A 230 -23.27 -0.61 26.38
C LEU A 230 -24.04 -1.24 27.54
N GLY A 231 -23.36 -1.62 28.64
CA GLY A 231 -23.98 -2.27 29.80
C GLY A 231 -24.58 -3.65 29.48
N LEU A 232 -24.07 -4.32 28.45
CA LEU A 232 -24.48 -5.64 27.98
C LEU A 232 -23.68 -6.73 28.71
N ASP A 233 -23.67 -6.73 30.04
CA ASP A 233 -23.04 -7.81 30.79
C ASP A 233 -23.78 -9.12 30.51
N THR A 234 -23.05 -10.06 29.91
CA THR A 234 -23.58 -11.38 29.57
C THR A 234 -23.61 -12.25 30.83
N GLU A 235 -24.71 -12.18 31.59
CA GLU A 235 -25.04 -13.20 32.59
C GLU A 235 -25.34 -14.54 31.89
N GLN A 236 -24.31 -15.27 31.48
CA GLN A 236 -24.39 -16.72 31.28
C GLN A 236 -23.13 -17.39 31.83
N HIS A 237 -23.08 -17.51 33.15
CA HIS A 237 -22.32 -18.57 33.79
C HIS A 237 -22.92 -19.91 33.39
N THR A 238 -22.37 -20.53 32.35
CA THR A 238 -22.56 -21.97 32.10
C THR A 238 -21.89 -22.72 33.24
N GLN A 239 -22.66 -23.08 34.27
CA GLN A 239 -22.24 -24.06 35.26
C GLN A 239 -21.98 -25.38 34.53
N LEU A 240 -20.70 -25.77 34.43
CA LEU A 240 -20.33 -27.14 34.11
C LEU A 240 -20.78 -28.03 35.28
N THR A 241 -21.95 -28.66 35.14
CA THR A 241 -22.32 -29.81 35.97
C THR A 241 -21.43 -30.99 35.60
N GLU A 242 -20.59 -31.42 36.53
CA GLU A 242 -19.88 -32.70 36.47
C GLU A 242 -20.89 -33.87 36.50
N PRO A 243 -20.70 -34.92 35.69
CA PRO A 243 -21.55 -36.10 35.76
C PRO A 243 -21.18 -36.94 36.99
N THR A 244 -22.15 -37.08 37.89
CA THR A 244 -22.17 -38.04 39.02
C THR A 244 -21.79 -39.45 38.56
N LYS A 245 -20.67 -39.97 39.08
CA LYS A 245 -20.35 -41.40 39.05
C LYS A 245 -21.32 -42.13 39.99
N LYS A 246 -22.15 -43.01 39.42
CA LYS A 246 -22.91 -44.00 40.20
C LYS A 246 -21.94 -45.07 40.72
N ALA A 247 -21.99 -45.31 42.03
CA ALA A 247 -21.51 -46.53 42.68
C ALA A 247 -22.60 -47.61 42.61
#